data_AF-A0A9W8HUT6-F1
#
_entry.id   AF-A0A9W8HUT6-F1
#
_cell.length_a   1.000
_cell.length_b   1.000
_cell.length_c   1.000
_cell.angle_alpha   90.00
_cell.angle_beta   90.00
_cell.angle_gamma   90.00
#
_symmetry.space_group_name_H-M   'P 1'
#
loop_
_entity.id
_entity.type
_entity.pdbx_description
1 polymer ?
#
loop_
_entity_poly.entity_id
_entity_poly.type
_entity_poly.pdbx_seq_one_letter_code
_entity_poly.pdbx_strand_id
1 'polypeptide(L)'
;PRPQVYHRIEYMADLRNRALEPLYRNATNYRRVLFLNDVFFCLPDLLELVHQSFTYQAHLTCAEDFETRHGILEFYDTWVSRDLLGRAFKSRYQNIADDGGALIGQLHNRPFQVQCCWNGAAVLDANAFRGANALRFRRSAPGECSASECSLLCNDLWQAGYQRALVVPRVKVTYNIETRDLLRRPSNFPRDVPFHDPDPAKKVFKPGPATVYCNPLNSEGVSVPDGPASYIDLHTSTPRD
;
A
#
# COMPACT_ATOMS: atom_id res chain seq x y z
N PRO A 1 -9.79 24.84 -4.11
CA PRO A 1 -8.85 25.21 -3.02
C PRO A 1 -9.03 24.27 -1.83
N ARG A 2 -7.95 23.89 -1.13
CA ARG A 2 -8.03 23.06 0.08
C ARG A 2 -8.69 23.86 1.23
N PRO A 3 -9.68 23.33 1.95
CA PRO A 3 -10.30 24.01 3.10
C PRO A 3 -9.27 24.25 4.23
N GLN A 4 -9.52 25.25 5.10
CA GLN A 4 -8.66 25.51 6.26
C GLN A 4 -8.84 24.46 7.36
N VAL A 5 -10.08 24.04 7.62
CA VAL A 5 -10.42 22.98 8.56
C VAL A 5 -11.13 21.87 7.80
N TYR A 6 -10.59 20.66 7.86
CA TYR A 6 -11.15 19.48 7.23
C TYR A 6 -10.59 18.22 7.88
N HIS A 7 -11.31 17.12 7.74
CA HIS A 7 -10.76 15.81 8.07
C HIS A 7 -9.86 15.30 6.94
N ARG A 8 -8.57 15.07 7.26
CA ARG A 8 -7.56 14.73 6.27
C ARG A 8 -7.93 13.54 5.39
N ILE A 9 -8.44 12.47 6.00
CA ILE A 9 -8.76 11.22 5.30
C ILE A 9 -9.93 11.39 4.33
N GLU A 10 -10.94 12.15 4.71
CA GLU A 10 -12.11 12.40 3.88
C GLU A 10 -11.73 13.21 2.64
N TYR A 11 -10.95 14.27 2.85
CA TYR A 11 -10.44 15.09 1.75
C TYR A 11 -9.54 14.30 0.80
N MET A 12 -8.66 13.44 1.31
CA MET A 12 -7.80 12.59 0.48
C MET A 12 -8.61 11.55 -0.29
N ALA A 13 -9.61 10.93 0.33
CA ALA A 13 -10.53 10.02 -0.34
C ALA A 13 -11.26 10.69 -1.51
N ASP A 14 -11.79 11.90 -1.30
CA ASP A 14 -12.47 12.67 -2.33
C ASP A 14 -11.56 13.04 -3.50
N LEU A 15 -10.30 13.42 -3.24
CA LEU A 15 -9.34 13.71 -4.30
C LEU A 15 -9.03 12.47 -5.15
N ARG A 16 -8.81 11.32 -4.52
CA ARG A 16 -8.51 10.07 -5.23
C ARG A 16 -9.71 9.57 -6.03
N ASN A 17 -10.91 9.66 -5.47
CA ASN A 17 -12.13 9.31 -6.19
C ASN A 17 -12.36 10.22 -7.40
N ARG A 18 -12.09 11.53 -7.28
CA ARG A 18 -12.13 12.45 -8.43
C ARG A 18 -11.12 12.08 -9.52
N ALA A 19 -9.90 11.70 -9.14
CA ALA A 19 -8.90 11.22 -10.10
C ALA A 19 -9.33 9.93 -10.83
N LEU A 20 -10.15 9.09 -10.17
CA LEU A 20 -10.69 7.85 -10.73
C LEU A 20 -12.02 8.02 -11.46
N GLU A 21 -12.60 9.21 -11.51
CA GLU A 21 -13.90 9.44 -12.16
C GLU A 21 -13.98 8.93 -13.61
N PRO A 22 -12.93 9.06 -14.46
CA PRO A 22 -12.96 8.47 -15.80
C PRO A 22 -13.13 6.94 -15.77
N LEU A 23 -12.58 6.27 -14.76
CA LEU A 23 -12.71 4.83 -14.57
C LEU A 23 -14.14 4.43 -14.19
N TYR A 24 -14.82 5.26 -13.38
CA TYR A 24 -16.18 5.01 -12.90
C TYR A 24 -17.23 5.16 -14.00
N ARG A 25 -17.01 6.06 -14.95
CA ARG A 25 -17.99 6.45 -15.99
C ARG A 25 -17.96 5.61 -17.27
N ASN A 26 -17.33 4.44 -17.29
CA ASN A 26 -17.21 3.47 -18.39
C ASN A 26 -15.86 3.40 -19.13
N ALA A 27 -14.75 3.85 -18.56
CA ALA A 27 -13.46 3.49 -19.14
C ALA A 27 -13.18 2.00 -18.88
N THR A 28 -13.45 1.12 -19.85
CA THR A 28 -13.23 -0.33 -19.77
C THR A 28 -11.83 -0.76 -20.22
N ASN A 29 -11.13 0.10 -20.94
CA ASN A 29 -9.84 -0.23 -21.58
C ASN A 29 -8.65 -0.27 -20.60
N TYR A 30 -8.77 0.30 -19.40
CA TYR A 30 -7.69 0.29 -18.42
C TYR A 30 -7.67 -1.04 -17.64
N ARG A 31 -6.52 -1.72 -17.58
CA ARG A 31 -6.38 -2.98 -16.83
C ARG A 31 -5.76 -2.78 -15.44
N ARG A 32 -5.05 -1.67 -15.26
CA ARG A 32 -4.36 -1.28 -14.03
C ARG A 32 -4.48 0.23 -13.83
N VAL A 33 -4.44 0.65 -12.58
CA VAL A 33 -4.30 2.06 -12.19
C VAL A 33 -3.01 2.20 -11.41
N LEU A 34 -2.10 3.05 -11.87
CA LEU A 34 -0.90 3.44 -11.12
C LEU A 34 -1.18 4.76 -10.40
N PHE A 35 -1.16 4.73 -9.08
CA PHE A 35 -1.14 5.92 -8.24
C PHE A 35 0.30 6.26 -7.85
N LEU A 36 0.60 7.55 -7.91
CA LEU A 36 1.85 8.14 -7.46
C LEU A 36 1.52 9.25 -6.48
N ASN A 37 2.11 9.19 -5.29
CA ASN A 37 2.17 10.32 -4.38
C ASN A 37 3.21 11.34 -4.90
N ASP A 38 3.55 12.33 -4.08
CA ASP A 38 4.61 13.32 -4.27
C ASP A 38 6.02 12.77 -4.01
N VAL A 39 6.32 11.60 -4.59
CA VAL A 39 7.59 10.88 -4.40
C VAL A 39 8.56 11.06 -5.55
N PHE A 40 9.85 10.92 -5.26
CA PHE A 40 10.90 10.66 -6.24
C PHE A 40 10.85 9.20 -6.69
N PHE A 41 10.77 8.99 -8.00
CA PHE A 41 10.77 7.67 -8.64
C PHE A 41 11.62 7.68 -9.91
N CYS A 42 11.93 6.50 -10.44
CA CYS A 42 12.53 6.33 -11.78
C CYS A 42 11.57 5.54 -12.67
N LEU A 43 11.58 5.80 -13.98
CA LEU A 43 10.72 5.10 -14.94
C LEU A 43 10.87 3.57 -14.90
N PRO A 44 12.09 2.99 -14.88
CA PRO A 44 12.25 1.53 -14.78
C PRO A 44 11.59 0.94 -13.53
N ASP A 45 11.62 1.66 -12.40
CA ASP A 45 11.02 1.19 -11.15
C ASP A 45 9.49 1.16 -11.25
N LEU A 46 8.88 2.15 -11.92
CA LEU A 46 7.44 2.15 -12.17
C LEU A 46 7.02 1.04 -13.13
N LEU A 47 7.80 0.80 -14.18
CA LEU A 47 7.55 -0.28 -15.13
C LEU A 47 7.70 -1.65 -14.47
N GLU A 48 8.69 -1.83 -13.58
CA GLU A 48 8.84 -3.02 -12.75
C GLU A 48 7.60 -3.24 -11.87
N LEU A 49 7.11 -2.19 -11.20
CA LEU A 49 5.91 -2.31 -10.36
C LEU A 49 4.68 -2.77 -11.16
N VAL A 50 4.46 -2.19 -12.34
CA VAL A 50 3.37 -2.60 -13.26
C VAL A 50 3.60 -4.01 -13.80
N HIS A 51 4.84 -4.36 -14.15
CA HIS A 51 5.19 -5.70 -14.61
C HIS A 51 4.84 -6.74 -13.55
N GLN A 52 5.27 -6.55 -12.31
CA GLN A 52 4.97 -7.47 -11.20
C GLN A 52 3.46 -7.60 -10.94
N SER A 53 2.69 -6.51 -11.10
CA SER A 53 1.23 -6.54 -11.01
C SER A 53 0.57 -7.46 -12.04
N PHE A 54 1.10 -7.52 -13.26
CA PHE A 54 0.61 -8.43 -14.29
C PHE A 54 1.14 -9.85 -14.13
N THR A 55 2.43 -9.98 -13.87
CA THR A 55 3.15 -11.25 -13.73
C THR A 55 2.55 -12.12 -12.62
N TYR A 56 2.26 -11.53 -11.46
CA TYR A 56 1.62 -12.22 -10.34
C TYR A 56 0.09 -12.16 -10.35
N GLN A 57 -0.50 -11.56 -11.39
CA GLN A 57 -1.92 -11.24 -11.44
C GLN A 57 -2.41 -10.55 -10.15
N ALA A 58 -1.56 -9.73 -9.55
CA ALA A 58 -1.83 -9.11 -8.26
C ALA A 58 -2.94 -8.06 -8.37
N HIS A 59 -3.73 -7.93 -7.31
CA HIS A 59 -4.78 -6.94 -7.19
C HIS A 59 -4.25 -5.59 -6.70
N LEU A 60 -3.15 -5.62 -5.95
CA LEU A 60 -2.43 -4.48 -5.43
C LEU A 60 -0.93 -4.80 -5.45
N THR A 61 -0.10 -3.93 -6.02
CA THR A 61 1.35 -3.99 -5.84
C THR A 61 1.87 -2.62 -5.43
N CYS A 62 2.70 -2.56 -4.39
CA CYS A 62 3.26 -1.29 -3.91
C CYS A 62 4.78 -1.28 -3.94
N ALA A 63 5.34 -0.09 -4.06
CA ALA A 63 6.75 0.17 -3.82
C ALA A 63 7.11 0.00 -2.32
N GLU A 64 8.37 0.25 -1.99
CA GLU A 64 8.83 0.53 -0.64
C GLU A 64 9.08 2.02 -0.46
N ASP A 65 8.57 2.58 0.63
CA ASP A 65 8.67 4.00 0.94
C ASP A 65 9.72 4.24 2.01
N PHE A 66 10.71 5.07 1.70
CA PHE A 66 11.85 5.32 2.59
C PHE A 66 11.96 6.77 3.01
N GLU A 67 12.51 6.95 4.20
CA GLU A 67 13.03 8.20 4.71
C GLU A 67 14.42 7.98 5.30
N THR A 68 15.13 9.08 5.53
CA THR A 68 16.40 9.06 6.25
C THR A 68 16.17 9.63 7.65
N ARG A 69 16.43 8.84 8.69
CA ARG A 69 16.41 9.30 10.09
C ARG A 69 17.78 9.08 10.72
N HIS A 70 18.39 10.17 11.20
CA HIS A 70 19.74 10.13 11.78
C HIS A 70 20.79 9.46 10.87
N GLY A 71 20.70 9.68 9.56
CA GLY A 71 21.60 9.07 8.55
C GLY A 71 21.31 7.61 8.22
N ILE A 72 20.25 7.02 8.78
CA ILE A 72 19.84 5.63 8.54
C ILE A 72 18.61 5.63 7.62
N LEU A 73 18.63 4.76 6.60
CA LEU A 73 17.49 4.50 5.75
C LEU A 73 16.46 3.65 6.50
N GLU A 74 15.28 4.22 6.72
CA GLU A 74 14.18 3.59 7.42
C GLU A 74 12.95 3.50 6.52
N PHE A 75 12.16 2.45 6.72
CA PHE A 75 10.85 2.34 6.09
C PHE A 75 9.89 3.35 6.72
N TYR A 76 9.25 4.16 5.87
CA TYR A 76 8.43 5.30 6.28
C TYR A 76 6.98 4.93 6.56
N ASP A 77 6.31 4.24 5.63
CA ASP A 77 4.85 4.07 5.60
C ASP A 77 4.32 2.97 6.55
N THR A 78 4.73 3.02 7.81
CA THR A 78 4.34 2.05 8.86
C THR A 78 2.89 2.20 9.30
N TRP A 79 2.25 3.33 9.00
CA TRP A 79 0.84 3.56 9.35
C TRP A 79 -0.11 2.77 8.44
N VAL A 80 0.20 2.65 7.14
CA VAL A 80 -0.64 1.94 6.16
C VAL A 80 -0.21 0.49 5.99
N SER A 81 1.10 0.24 5.92
CA SER A 81 1.61 -1.09 5.58
C SER A 81 1.38 -2.11 6.67
N ARG A 82 0.79 -3.25 6.29
CA ARG A 82 0.53 -4.37 7.18
C ARG A 82 0.92 -5.68 6.55
N ASP A 83 1.62 -6.51 7.33
CA ASP A 83 1.99 -7.84 6.90
C ASP A 83 0.77 -8.78 6.87
N LEU A 84 1.01 -10.03 6.46
CA LEU A 84 -0.07 -11.00 6.34
C LEU A 84 -0.60 -11.52 7.70
N LEU A 85 0.05 -11.15 8.81
CA LEU A 85 -0.49 -11.35 10.17
C LEU A 85 -1.36 -10.17 10.60
N GLY A 86 -1.57 -9.18 9.73
CA GLY A 86 -2.32 -7.97 10.01
C GLY A 86 -1.56 -6.96 10.85
N ARG A 87 -0.25 -7.15 11.10
CA ARG A 87 0.54 -6.28 11.97
C ARG A 87 1.16 -5.15 11.16
N ALA A 88 1.31 -3.99 11.79
CA ALA A 88 1.99 -2.86 11.16
C ALA A 88 3.44 -3.22 10.81
N PHE A 89 3.92 -2.72 9.68
CA PHE A 89 5.35 -2.79 9.37
C PHE A 89 6.17 -2.01 10.40
N LYS A 90 7.44 -2.41 10.52
CA LYS A 90 8.44 -1.75 11.37
C LYS A 90 9.33 -0.87 10.49
N SER A 91 9.75 0.28 11.01
CA SER A 91 10.67 1.19 10.30
C SER A 91 12.05 0.56 10.04
N ARG A 92 12.46 -0.41 10.86
CA ARG A 92 13.75 -1.10 10.68
C ARG A 92 13.70 -2.03 9.47
N TYR A 93 14.28 -1.59 8.35
CA TYR A 93 14.23 -2.29 7.06
C TYR A 93 14.64 -3.77 7.10
N GLN A 94 15.71 -4.12 7.83
CA GLN A 94 16.20 -5.51 7.95
C GLN A 94 15.24 -6.44 8.71
N ASN A 95 14.24 -5.87 9.40
CA ASN A 95 13.23 -6.57 10.17
C ASN A 95 11.89 -5.87 9.99
N ILE A 96 11.46 -5.72 8.73
CA ILE A 96 10.31 -4.87 8.36
C ILE A 96 8.96 -5.47 8.77
N ALA A 97 8.84 -6.79 8.82
CA ALA A 97 7.57 -7.50 9.02
C ALA A 97 7.71 -8.63 10.07
N ASP A 98 6.60 -8.98 10.73
CA ASP A 98 6.53 -10.13 11.63
C ASP A 98 6.18 -11.42 10.88
N ASP A 99 5.45 -11.33 9.77
CA ASP A 99 5.23 -12.46 8.88
C ASP A 99 6.57 -12.95 8.29
N GLY A 100 6.91 -14.21 8.54
CA GLY A 100 8.15 -14.80 8.04
C GLY A 100 8.23 -14.84 6.52
N GLY A 101 7.10 -14.96 5.81
CA GLY A 101 7.06 -14.94 4.36
C GLY A 101 7.44 -13.56 3.79
N ALA A 102 6.87 -12.50 4.36
CA ALA A 102 7.20 -11.12 4.06
C ALA A 102 8.67 -10.81 4.37
N LEU A 103 9.17 -11.21 5.55
CA LEU A 103 10.57 -10.98 5.93
C LEU A 103 11.56 -11.69 5.00
N ILE A 104 11.30 -12.95 4.65
CA ILE A 104 12.15 -13.69 3.70
C ILE A 104 12.11 -13.03 2.32
N GLY A 105 10.92 -12.66 1.85
CA GLY A 105 10.77 -11.97 0.57
C GLY A 105 11.55 -10.65 0.52
N GLN A 106 11.45 -9.85 1.59
CA GLN A 106 12.22 -8.62 1.79
C GLN A 106 13.73 -8.86 1.68
N LEU A 107 14.26 -9.78 2.48
CA LEU A 107 15.70 -10.06 2.57
C LEU A 107 16.27 -10.60 1.26
N HIS A 108 15.44 -11.27 0.46
CA HIS A 108 15.81 -11.78 -0.86
C HIS A 108 15.39 -10.87 -2.02
N ASN A 109 14.88 -9.67 -1.75
CA ASN A 109 14.47 -8.69 -2.76
C ASN A 109 13.41 -9.25 -3.75
N ARG A 110 12.47 -10.05 -3.23
CA ARG A 110 11.41 -10.74 -3.97
C ARG A 110 10.03 -10.18 -3.62
N PRO A 111 9.10 -10.07 -4.59
CA PRO A 111 7.73 -9.69 -4.29
C PRO A 111 7.08 -10.58 -3.24
N PHE A 112 6.58 -9.98 -2.17
CA PHE A 112 6.02 -10.72 -1.03
C PHE A 112 4.60 -10.27 -0.70
N GLN A 113 3.79 -11.21 -0.23
CA GLN A 113 2.37 -10.97 0.04
C GLN A 113 2.19 -10.24 1.36
N VAL A 114 1.26 -9.30 1.36
CA VAL A 114 0.93 -8.43 2.50
C VAL A 114 -0.57 -8.30 2.62
N GLN A 115 -1.08 -7.87 3.79
CA GLN A 115 -2.48 -7.46 3.88
C GLN A 115 -2.68 -6.06 3.29
N CYS A 116 -1.79 -5.12 3.57
CA CYS A 116 -1.95 -3.77 3.03
C CYS A 116 -0.60 -3.13 2.72
N CYS A 117 -0.59 -2.28 1.69
CA CYS A 117 0.50 -1.39 1.35
C CYS A 117 -0.05 -0.20 0.56
N TRP A 118 0.69 0.91 0.53
CA TRP A 118 0.45 2.03 -0.38
C TRP A 118 1.78 2.66 -0.81
N ASN A 119 2.61 3.00 0.18
CA ASN A 119 4.06 3.15 0.08
C ASN A 119 4.51 4.10 -1.05
N GLY A 120 3.83 5.23 -1.19
CA GLY A 120 4.18 6.27 -2.16
C GLY A 120 3.84 5.97 -3.62
N ALA A 121 3.85 4.70 -4.04
CA ALA A 121 3.46 4.27 -5.38
C ALA A 121 2.77 2.90 -5.34
N ALA A 122 1.57 2.82 -5.91
CA ALA A 122 0.72 1.64 -5.88
C ALA A 122 0.05 1.38 -7.23
N VAL A 123 0.07 0.13 -7.68
CA VAL A 123 -0.66 -0.34 -8.86
C VAL A 123 -1.84 -1.19 -8.40
N LEU A 124 -3.05 -0.83 -8.81
CA LEU A 124 -4.28 -1.54 -8.46
C LEU A 124 -4.92 -2.19 -9.69
N ASP A 125 -5.62 -3.29 -9.48
CA ASP A 125 -6.51 -3.85 -10.49
C ASP A 125 -7.69 -2.89 -10.74
N ALA A 126 -7.82 -2.44 -12.00
CA ALA A 126 -8.85 -1.47 -12.38
C ALA A 126 -10.28 -2.02 -12.18
N ASN A 127 -10.46 -3.33 -12.14
CA ASN A 127 -11.77 -3.95 -11.94
C ASN A 127 -12.32 -3.76 -10.52
N ALA A 128 -11.45 -3.53 -9.53
CA ALA A 128 -11.88 -3.20 -8.16
C ALA A 128 -12.76 -1.95 -8.10
N PHE A 129 -12.68 -1.08 -9.11
CA PHE A 129 -13.34 0.22 -9.16
C PHE A 129 -14.54 0.27 -10.12
N ARG A 130 -14.97 -0.88 -10.67
CA ARG A 130 -16.01 -0.98 -11.71
C ARG A 130 -17.15 -1.91 -11.29
N GLY A 131 -18.29 -1.77 -11.98
CA GLY A 131 -19.46 -2.62 -11.78
C GLY A 131 -20.33 -2.22 -10.59
N ALA A 132 -21.28 -3.08 -10.22
CA ALA A 132 -22.21 -2.82 -9.13
C ALA A 132 -21.51 -2.74 -7.77
N ASN A 133 -20.47 -3.55 -7.55
CA ASN A 133 -19.74 -3.66 -6.28
C ASN A 133 -18.43 -2.85 -6.31
N ALA A 134 -18.43 -1.73 -7.01
CA ALA A 134 -17.23 -0.94 -7.25
C ALA A 134 -16.74 -0.27 -5.95
N LEU A 135 -15.49 -0.52 -5.58
CA LEU A 135 -14.88 0.09 -4.40
C LEU A 135 -14.61 1.58 -4.61
N ARG A 136 -14.56 2.33 -3.51
CA ARG A 136 -14.23 3.76 -3.47
C ARG A 136 -13.30 4.03 -2.31
N PHE A 137 -12.43 5.02 -2.45
CA PHE A 137 -11.77 5.58 -1.28
C PHE A 137 -12.83 6.24 -0.39
N ARG A 138 -12.66 6.17 0.92
CA ARG A 138 -13.67 6.66 1.87
C ARG A 138 -13.05 7.00 3.22
N ARG A 139 -13.83 7.69 4.05
CA ARG A 139 -13.63 7.76 5.50
C ARG A 139 -14.17 6.50 6.18
N SER A 140 -13.76 6.28 7.42
CA SER A 140 -14.34 5.25 8.29
C SER A 140 -15.84 5.47 8.49
N ALA A 141 -16.59 4.37 8.54
CA ALA A 141 -17.98 4.38 8.96
C ALA A 141 -18.11 4.54 10.49
N PRO A 142 -19.29 4.89 11.03
CA PRO A 142 -19.52 4.88 12.48
C PRO A 142 -19.15 3.53 13.10
N GLY A 143 -18.33 3.54 14.15
CA GLY A 143 -17.85 2.33 14.84
C GLY A 143 -16.67 1.63 14.16
N GLU A 144 -16.29 2.04 12.95
CA GLU A 144 -15.07 1.57 12.30
C GLU A 144 -13.87 2.43 12.73
N CYS A 145 -12.69 1.83 12.76
CA CYS A 145 -11.47 2.58 13.04
C CYS A 145 -11.23 3.68 12.00
N SER A 146 -10.93 4.90 12.45
CA SER A 146 -10.61 6.07 11.59
C SER A 146 -9.22 5.95 10.96
N ALA A 147 -8.99 4.88 10.22
CA ALA A 147 -7.74 4.61 9.51
C ALA A 147 -7.57 5.51 8.27
N SER A 148 -6.39 5.45 7.64
CA SER A 148 -6.18 6.12 6.35
C SER A 148 -7.12 5.58 5.27
N GLU A 149 -7.39 6.39 4.24
CA GLU A 149 -8.20 5.99 3.10
C GLU A 149 -7.57 4.82 2.32
N CYS A 150 -6.23 4.70 2.37
CA CYS A 150 -5.50 3.56 1.82
C CYS A 150 -5.73 2.29 2.64
N SER A 151 -5.64 2.39 3.96
CA SER A 151 -5.85 1.27 4.88
C SER A 151 -7.29 0.75 4.81
N LEU A 152 -8.26 1.66 4.67
CA LEU A 152 -9.68 1.32 4.47
C LEU A 152 -9.88 0.67 3.10
N LEU A 153 -9.29 1.22 2.03
CA LEU A 153 -9.36 0.58 0.70
C LEU A 153 -8.74 -0.82 0.71
N CYS A 154 -7.61 -1.03 1.39
CA CYS A 154 -7.06 -2.38 1.56
C CYS A 154 -8.08 -3.31 2.21
N ASN A 155 -8.70 -2.89 3.32
CA ASN A 155 -9.70 -3.73 3.99
C ASN A 155 -10.86 -4.08 3.06
N ASP A 156 -11.36 -3.09 2.31
CA ASP A 156 -12.45 -3.25 1.36
C ASP A 156 -12.05 -4.18 0.20
N LEU A 157 -10.82 -4.08 -0.31
CA LEU A 157 -10.27 -5.00 -1.31
C LEU A 157 -10.28 -6.44 -0.78
N TRP A 158 -9.80 -6.66 0.45
CA TRP A 158 -9.78 -7.99 1.04
C TRP A 158 -11.17 -8.59 1.21
N GLN A 159 -12.13 -7.79 1.68
CA GLN A 159 -13.54 -8.19 1.84
C GLN A 159 -14.20 -8.50 0.50
N ALA A 160 -13.88 -7.76 -0.54
CA ALA A 160 -14.38 -7.97 -1.90
C ALA A 160 -13.64 -9.08 -2.69
N GLY A 161 -12.74 -9.83 -2.04
CA GLY A 161 -11.99 -10.94 -2.67
C GLY A 161 -10.74 -10.52 -3.45
N TYR A 162 -10.37 -9.24 -3.42
CA TYR A 162 -9.15 -8.69 -4.03
C TYR A 162 -7.90 -8.92 -3.15
N GLN A 163 -7.64 -10.17 -2.78
CA GLN A 163 -6.72 -10.58 -1.70
C GLN A 163 -5.26 -10.81 -2.12
N ARG A 164 -4.87 -10.31 -3.31
CA ARG A 164 -3.55 -10.55 -3.91
C ARG A 164 -2.73 -9.27 -3.88
N ALA A 165 -2.37 -8.84 -2.66
CA ALA A 165 -1.56 -7.65 -2.44
C ALA A 165 -0.08 -8.01 -2.25
N LEU A 166 0.82 -7.30 -2.94
CA LEU A 166 2.27 -7.50 -2.88
C LEU A 166 3.01 -6.20 -2.59
N VAL A 167 4.09 -6.28 -1.82
CA VAL A 167 5.16 -5.27 -1.88
C VAL A 167 6.23 -5.76 -2.85
N VAL A 168 6.79 -4.85 -3.65
CA VAL A 168 7.86 -5.14 -4.63
C VAL A 168 9.15 -4.45 -4.16
N PRO A 169 10.05 -5.17 -3.46
CA PRO A 169 11.22 -4.57 -2.82
C PRO A 169 12.18 -3.84 -3.76
N ARG A 170 12.20 -4.21 -5.04
CA ARG A 170 13.07 -3.56 -6.03
C ARG A 170 12.69 -2.11 -6.32
N VAL A 171 11.43 -1.75 -6.08
CA VAL A 171 10.88 -0.44 -6.37
C VAL A 171 10.91 0.36 -5.07
N LYS A 172 11.83 1.32 -4.98
CA LYS A 172 12.02 2.15 -3.78
C LYS A 172 11.74 3.61 -4.11
N VAL A 173 10.91 4.25 -3.31
CA VAL A 173 10.49 5.65 -3.46
C VAL A 173 10.73 6.42 -2.17
N THR A 174 10.69 7.75 -2.26
CA THR A 174 10.89 8.65 -1.11
C THR A 174 10.41 10.06 -1.44
N TYR A 175 10.18 10.90 -0.44
CA TYR A 175 9.69 12.28 -0.60
C TYR A 175 10.78 13.35 -0.61
N ASN A 176 12.03 13.00 -0.31
CA ASN A 176 13.11 13.99 -0.26
C ASN A 176 14.37 13.57 -1.03
N ILE A 177 15.13 14.61 -1.41
CA ILE A 177 16.27 14.49 -2.31
C ILE A 177 17.46 13.74 -1.68
N GLU A 178 17.70 13.95 -0.40
CA GLU A 178 18.77 13.30 0.36
C GLU A 178 18.57 11.79 0.42
N THR A 179 17.37 11.36 0.81
CA THR A 179 17.01 9.94 0.88
C THR A 179 17.11 9.30 -0.49
N ARG A 180 16.65 9.98 -1.55
CA ARG A 180 16.77 9.48 -2.93
C ARG A 180 18.21 9.21 -3.30
N ASP A 181 19.13 10.12 -2.95
CA ASP A 181 20.55 9.96 -3.26
C ASP A 181 21.17 8.80 -2.49
N LEU A 182 20.75 8.57 -1.24
CA LEU A 182 21.14 7.38 -0.46
C LEU A 182 20.58 6.08 -1.06
N LEU A 183 19.32 6.05 -1.48
CA LEU A 183 18.70 4.88 -2.12
C LEU A 183 19.42 4.48 -3.41
N ARG A 184 19.99 5.46 -4.12
CA ARG A 184 20.70 5.23 -5.39
C ARG A 184 22.12 4.68 -5.22
N ARG A 185 22.68 4.70 -4.01
CA ARG A 185 24.02 4.17 -3.75
C ARG A 185 24.01 2.64 -3.80
N PRO A 186 24.83 2.01 -4.67
CA PRO A 186 24.90 0.55 -4.75
C PRO A 186 25.30 -0.12 -3.42
N SER A 187 26.03 0.58 -2.55
CA SER A 187 26.41 0.11 -1.21
C SER A 187 25.21 -0.09 -0.27
N ASN A 188 24.12 0.66 -0.48
CA ASN A 188 22.91 0.56 0.32
C ASN A 188 21.94 -0.46 -0.30
N PHE A 189 21.74 -0.35 -1.62
CA PHE A 189 20.87 -1.24 -2.39
C PHE A 189 21.53 -1.60 -3.73
N PRO A 190 22.15 -2.78 -3.84
CA PRO A 190 22.75 -3.21 -5.09
C PRO A 190 21.65 -3.44 -6.14
N ARG A 191 21.81 -2.86 -7.33
CA ARG A 191 20.83 -3.01 -8.43
C ARG A 191 21.02 -4.30 -9.22
N ASP A 192 22.25 -4.82 -9.20
CA ASP A 192 22.68 -5.98 -9.99
C ASP A 192 22.48 -7.32 -9.26
N VAL A 193 21.70 -7.34 -8.16
CA VAL A 193 21.31 -8.60 -7.52
C VAL A 193 20.45 -9.38 -8.51
N PRO A 194 20.87 -10.60 -8.93
CA PRO A 194 20.08 -11.41 -9.85
C PRO A 194 18.67 -11.59 -9.31
N PHE A 195 17.69 -11.29 -10.17
CA PHE A 195 16.30 -11.49 -9.83
C PHE A 195 16.01 -13.00 -9.85
N HIS A 196 16.09 -13.61 -8.68
CA HIS A 196 15.55 -14.95 -8.49
C HIS A 196 14.05 -14.82 -8.24
N ASP A 197 13.31 -14.61 -9.33
CA ASP A 197 11.86 -14.75 -9.28
C ASP A 197 11.53 -16.21 -8.98
N PRO A 198 10.86 -16.55 -7.87
CA PRO A 198 10.14 -17.80 -7.85
C PRO A 198 9.12 -17.73 -9.00
N ASP A 199 9.10 -18.75 -9.86
CA ASP A 199 8.14 -18.87 -10.97
C ASP A 199 6.77 -18.32 -10.55
N PRO A 200 6.33 -17.18 -11.10
CA PRO A 200 5.12 -16.50 -10.66
C PRO A 200 3.88 -17.39 -10.74
N ALA A 201 3.86 -18.35 -11.68
CA ALA A 201 2.80 -19.34 -11.81
C ALA A 201 2.72 -20.30 -10.61
N LYS A 202 3.78 -20.39 -9.80
CA LYS A 202 3.85 -21.20 -8.57
C LYS A 202 3.55 -20.40 -7.31
N LYS A 203 3.32 -19.07 -7.39
CA LYS A 203 2.99 -18.30 -6.19
C LYS A 203 1.57 -18.64 -5.72
N VAL A 204 1.50 -19.29 -4.58
CA VAL A 204 0.25 -19.52 -3.86
C VAL A 204 -0.01 -18.33 -2.93
N PHE A 205 -1.07 -17.57 -3.21
CA PHE A 205 -1.53 -16.52 -2.31
C PHE A 205 -2.23 -17.16 -1.12
N LYS A 206 -1.83 -16.75 0.08
CA LYS A 206 -2.36 -17.20 1.35
C LYS A 206 -3.61 -16.38 1.73
N PRO A 207 -4.52 -16.93 2.55
CA PRO A 207 -5.65 -16.18 3.09
C PRO A 207 -5.19 -15.01 3.96
N GLY A 208 -6.09 -14.05 4.15
CA GLY A 208 -5.82 -12.84 4.92
C GLY A 208 -5.90 -13.06 6.42
N PRO A 209 -5.41 -12.10 7.21
CA PRO A 209 -5.52 -12.17 8.65
C PRO A 209 -6.97 -11.93 9.11
N ALA A 210 -7.37 -12.54 10.22
CA ALA A 210 -8.68 -12.31 10.83
C ALA A 210 -8.81 -10.89 11.42
N THR A 211 -7.70 -10.35 11.93
CA THR A 211 -7.63 -9.00 12.50
C THR A 211 -6.51 -8.19 11.85
N VAL A 212 -6.65 -6.87 11.85
CA VAL A 212 -5.66 -5.95 11.31
C VAL A 212 -5.39 -4.82 12.30
N TYR A 213 -4.13 -4.40 12.35
CA TYR A 213 -3.69 -3.24 13.10
C TYR A 213 -4.37 -1.98 12.57
N CYS A 214 -4.81 -1.14 13.49
CA CYS A 214 -5.29 0.19 13.20
C CYS A 214 -4.74 1.20 14.19
N ASN A 215 -4.31 2.35 13.68
CA ASN A 215 -3.99 3.53 14.46
C ASN A 215 -4.84 4.70 13.94
N PRO A 216 -5.87 5.15 14.67
CA PRO A 216 -6.86 6.08 14.13
C PRO A 216 -6.36 7.53 14.08
N LEU A 217 -6.82 8.26 13.06
CA LEU A 217 -6.78 9.71 12.95
C LEU A 217 -8.21 10.22 13.05
N ASN A 218 -8.61 10.74 14.20
CA ASN A 218 -9.98 11.13 14.54
C ASN A 218 -10.23 12.63 14.36
N SER A 219 -9.26 13.46 14.75
CA SER A 219 -9.44 14.91 14.78
C SER A 219 -9.39 15.55 13.39
N GLU A 220 -10.02 16.70 13.26
CA GLU A 220 -9.85 17.56 12.08
C GLU A 220 -8.55 18.37 12.17
N GLY A 221 -7.95 18.69 11.03
CA GLY A 221 -6.74 19.52 10.98
C GLY A 221 -5.44 18.83 11.43
N VAL A 222 -5.48 17.58 11.88
CA VAL A 222 -4.28 16.79 12.20
C VAL A 222 -3.78 15.98 10.99
N SER A 223 -2.48 15.73 10.94
CA SER A 223 -1.82 15.01 9.85
C SER A 223 -1.25 13.64 10.23
N VAL A 224 -1.30 13.30 11.52
CA VAL A 224 -0.81 12.05 12.10
C VAL A 224 -1.90 11.41 12.96
N PRO A 225 -1.87 10.08 13.15
CA PRO A 225 -2.79 9.41 14.07
C PRO A 225 -2.74 9.99 15.48
N ASP A 226 -3.90 10.09 16.12
CA ASP A 226 -4.12 10.80 17.39
C ASP A 226 -4.93 9.99 18.41
N GLY A 227 -5.35 8.77 18.09
CA GLY A 227 -6.03 7.87 19.01
C GLY A 227 -5.24 6.62 19.38
N PRO A 228 -5.77 5.77 20.29
CA PRO A 228 -5.10 4.55 20.70
C PRO A 228 -5.11 3.53 19.57
N ALA A 229 -3.94 2.95 19.29
CA ALA A 229 -3.83 1.86 18.34
C ALA A 229 -4.48 0.57 18.88
N SER A 230 -5.09 -0.21 17.99
CA SER A 230 -5.79 -1.45 18.33
C SER A 230 -5.73 -2.45 17.16
N TYR A 231 -6.21 -3.67 17.41
CA TYR A 231 -6.51 -4.64 16.35
C TYR A 231 -8.02 -4.68 16.15
N ILE A 232 -8.45 -4.61 14.89
CA ILE A 232 -9.85 -4.68 14.49
C ILE A 232 -10.09 -5.93 13.64
N ASP A 233 -11.27 -6.51 13.74
CA ASP A 233 -11.68 -7.62 12.88
C ASP A 233 -11.83 -7.17 11.42
N LEU A 234 -11.21 -7.91 10.50
CA LEU A 234 -11.26 -7.63 9.07
C LEU A 234 -12.60 -8.09 8.44
N HIS A 235 -13.30 -9.03 9.07
CA HIS A 235 -14.49 -9.67 8.50
C HIS A 235 -15.82 -9.21 9.12
N THR A 236 -15.80 -8.47 10.23
CA THR A 236 -17.02 -7.98 10.90
C THR A 236 -17.36 -6.53 10.52
N SER A 237 -16.56 -5.89 9.66
CA SER A 237 -17.05 -4.72 8.92
C SER A 237 -18.13 -5.23 7.99
N THR A 238 -19.37 -4.94 8.35
CA THR A 238 -20.61 -5.40 7.71
C THR A 238 -20.50 -5.37 6.18
N PRO A 239 -21.03 -6.37 5.46
CA PRO A 239 -21.26 -6.25 4.02
C PRO A 239 -22.04 -4.96 3.79
N ARG A 240 -21.47 -4.05 2.99
CA ARG A 240 -22.12 -2.79 2.65
C ARG A 240 -22.90 -3.03 1.37
N ASP A 241 -24.23 -2.96 1.49
CA ASP A 241 -25.17 -2.80 0.38
C ASP A 241 -24.89 -1.50 -0.39
#